data_AF-J0LYR2-F1
#
_entry.id   AF-J0LYR2-F1
#
_cell.length_a   1.000
_cell.length_b   1.000
_cell.length_c   1.000
_cell.angle_alpha   90.00
_cell.angle_beta   90.00
_cell.angle_gamma   90.00
#
_symmetry.space_group_name_H-M   'P 1'
#
loop_
_entity.id
_entity.type
_entity.pdbx_description
1 polymer ?
#
loop_
_entity_poly.entity_id
_entity_poly.type
_entity_poly.pdbx_seq_one_letter_code
_entity_poly.pdbx_strand_id
1 'polypeptide(L)' 'MGLTPLEGLIMGTRCGDIDPTVVEYIAQCANKSLEEVMKILNHESGLKGICGDNEKHRSQKRKRR' A
#
# COMPACT_ATOMS: atom_id res chain seq x y z
N MET A 1 1.85 9.45 9.15
CA MET A 1 2.16 10.78 9.72
C MET A 1 0.99 11.12 10.63
N GLY A 2 1.23 10.85 11.91
CA GLY A 2 0.30 10.52 12.99
C GLY A 2 1.06 9.58 13.95
N LEU A 3 0.45 8.60 14.62
CA LEU A 3 1.17 7.69 15.55
C LEU A 3 2.21 6.79 14.82
N THR A 4 1.97 6.49 13.55
CA THR A 4 2.88 5.71 12.72
C THR A 4 3.19 6.44 11.40
N PRO A 5 4.33 6.12 10.75
CA PRO A 5 4.61 6.64 9.41
C PRO A 5 3.70 6.05 8.33
N LEU A 6 2.78 5.13 8.66
CA LEU A 6 1.84 4.52 7.71
C LEU A 6 0.72 5.50 7.31
N GLU A 7 0.21 6.27 8.27
CA GLU A 7 -0.92 7.19 8.08
C GLU A 7 -0.61 8.33 7.11
N GLY A 8 -1.66 8.88 6.51
CA GLY A 8 -1.64 10.00 5.59
C GLY A 8 -1.52 9.56 4.13
N LEU A 9 -0.71 10.30 3.36
CA LEU A 9 -0.64 10.12 1.92
C LEU A 9 -0.11 8.73 1.53
N ILE A 10 -0.72 8.18 0.48
CA ILE A 10 -0.23 7.01 -0.26
C ILE A 10 1.18 7.31 -0.77
N MET A 11 2.11 6.38 -0.56
CA MET A 11 3.49 6.51 -1.05
C MET A 11 3.84 5.37 -2.02
N GLY A 12 5.11 5.29 -2.42
CA GLY A 12 5.61 4.27 -3.34
C GLY A 12 5.23 2.84 -2.97
N THR A 13 5.41 2.45 -1.70
CA THR A 13 5.21 1.07 -1.22
C THR A 13 4.26 0.93 -0.03
N ARG A 14 3.75 2.05 0.50
CA ARG A 14 2.91 2.08 1.71
C ARG A 14 1.47 2.47 1.38
N CYS A 15 0.51 1.91 2.11
CA CYS A 15 -0.91 2.07 1.84
C CYS A 15 -1.43 3.50 2.04
N GLY A 16 -0.92 4.27 3.02
CA GLY A 16 -1.51 5.54 3.43
C GLY A 16 -2.73 5.33 4.34
N ASP A 17 -3.64 6.30 4.39
CA ASP A 17 -4.88 6.23 5.15
C ASP A 17 -5.81 5.13 4.60
N ILE A 18 -6.16 4.19 5.48
CA ILE A 18 -7.03 3.05 5.21
C ILE A 18 -8.01 2.87 6.36
N ASP A 19 -9.13 2.20 6.08
CA ASP A 19 -10.06 1.79 7.13
C ASP A 19 -9.36 0.82 8.11
N PRO A 20 -9.40 1.08 9.43
CA PRO A 20 -8.84 0.18 10.43
C PRO A 20 -9.35 -1.26 10.34
N THR A 21 -10.61 -1.46 9.93
CA THR A 21 -11.23 -2.79 9.78
C THR A 21 -10.63 -3.59 8.62
N VAL A 22 -9.97 -2.93 7.67
CA VAL A 22 -9.35 -3.61 6.52
C VAL A 22 -8.20 -4.51 6.95
N VAL A 23 -7.52 -4.20 8.06
CA VAL A 23 -6.42 -5.01 8.60
C VAL A 23 -6.94 -6.38 9.02
N GLU A 24 -8.06 -6.42 9.73
CA GLU A 24 -8.73 -7.64 10.14
C GLU A 24 -9.27 -8.40 8.93
N TYR A 25 -9.91 -7.69 8.00
CA TYR A 25 -10.43 -8.29 6.78
C TYR A 25 -9.32 -8.98 5.96
N ILE A 26 -8.18 -8.32 5.75
CA ILE A 26 -7.04 -8.91 5.02
C ILE A 26 -6.47 -10.11 5.78
N ALA A 27 -6.33 -10.01 7.11
CA ALA A 27 -5.84 -11.12 7.92
C ALA A 27 -6.72 -12.37 7.77
N GLN A 28 -8.05 -12.20 7.82
CA GLN A 28 -9.02 -13.28 7.69
C GLN A 28 -9.10 -13.83 6.25
N CYS A 29 -9.25 -12.95 5.25
CA CYS A 29 -9.43 -13.38 3.86
C CYS A 29 -8.17 -13.96 3.24
N ALA A 30 -6.99 -13.42 3.56
CA ALA A 30 -5.72 -13.91 3.03
C ALA A 30 -5.07 -14.98 3.92
N ASN A 31 -5.70 -15.33 5.05
CA ASN A 31 -5.17 -16.21 6.09
C ASN A 31 -3.73 -15.83 6.48
N LYS A 32 -3.52 -14.53 6.74
CA LYS A 32 -2.21 -13.94 7.05
C LYS A 32 -2.15 -13.50 8.50
N SER A 33 -0.97 -13.67 9.10
CA SER A 33 -0.69 -13.11 10.41
C SER A 33 -0.69 -11.58 10.38
N LEU A 34 -0.92 -10.96 11.53
CA LEU A 34 -0.91 -9.50 11.66
C LEU A 34 0.44 -8.90 11.19
N GLU A 35 1.55 -9.58 11.46
CA GLU A 35 2.88 -9.15 11.04
C GLU A 35 3.03 -9.15 9.51
N GLU A 36 2.51 -10.17 8.83
CA GLU A 36 2.49 -10.22 7.37
C GLU A 36 1.60 -9.14 6.77
N VAL A 37 0.44 -8.88 7.36
CA VAL A 37 -0.45 -7.79 6.91
C VAL A 37 0.26 -6.45 7.07
N MET A 38 0.94 -6.20 8.19
CA MET A 38 1.72 -4.98 8.39
C MET A 38 2.88 -4.84 7.40
N LYS A 39 3.53 -5.95 7.03
CA LYS A 39 4.56 -5.96 5.98
C LYS A 39 3.97 -5.58 4.63
N ILE A 40 2.79 -6.10 4.28
CA ILE A 40 2.09 -5.75 3.04
C ILE A 40 1.75 -4.26 3.01
N LEU A 41 1.17 -3.74 4.10
CA LEU A 41 0.75 -2.34 4.21
C LEU A 41 1.93 -1.35 4.13
N ASN A 42 3.13 -1.73 4.58
CA ASN A 42 4.32 -0.87 4.57
C ASN A 42 5.19 -1.00 3.31
N HIS A 43 5.31 -2.20 2.73
CA HIS A 43 6.32 -2.51 1.73
C HIS A 43 5.78 -3.02 0.38
N GLU A 44 4.51 -3.41 0.31
CA GLU A 44 3.91 -4.03 -0.87
C GLU A 44 2.63 -3.33 -1.34
N SER A 45 2.27 -2.22 -0.69
CA SER A 45 1.07 -1.44 -0.97
C SER A 45 1.40 -0.15 -1.73
N GLY A 46 0.48 0.82 -1.69
CA GLY A 46 0.66 2.12 -2.32
C GLY A 46 0.77 2.04 -3.84
N LEU A 47 1.61 2.90 -4.43
CA LEU A 47 1.78 2.92 -5.88
C LEU A 47 2.27 1.58 -6.44
N LYS A 48 3.09 0.84 -5.69
CA LYS A 48 3.56 -0.50 -6.06
C LYS A 48 2.41 -1.51 -6.15
N GLY A 49 1.52 -1.50 -5.16
CA GLY A 49 0.35 -2.39 -5.15
C GLY A 49 -0.68 -2.03 -6.22
N ILE A 50 -0.84 -0.74 -6.52
CA ILE A 50 -1.83 -0.26 -7.51
C ILE A 50 -1.32 -0.44 -8.95
N CYS A 51 -0.04 -0.15 -9.21
CA CYS A 51 0.49 -0.13 -10.57
C CYS A 51 1.05 -1.47 -11.04
N GLY A 52 1.31 -2.43 -10.15
CA GLY A 52 1.98 -3.70 -10.50
C GLY A 52 3.42 -3.44 -10.92
N ASP A 53 4.36 -3.74 -10.03
CA ASP A 53 5.78 -3.38 -10.10
C ASP A 53 6.10 -1.89 -9.85
N ASN A 54 7.26 -1.70 -9.22
CA ASN A 54 7.80 -0.43 -8.75
C ASN A 54 8.14 0.58 -9.88
N GLU A 55 7.25 0.83 -10.84
CA GLU A 55 7.52 1.80 -11.91
C GLU A 55 7.13 3.22 -11.48
N LYS A 56 8.01 3.73 -10.62
CA LYS A 56 8.22 5.15 -10.29
C LYS A 56 8.05 6.03 -11.55
N HIS A 57 7.16 7.01 -11.49
CA HIS A 57 7.21 8.22 -12.34
C HIS A 57 7.13 8.02 -13.88
N ARG A 58 6.82 6.82 -14.39
CA ARG A 58 6.89 6.55 -15.85
C ARG A 58 5.55 6.52 -16.59
N SER A 59 4.42 6.37 -15.89
CA SER A 59 3.11 6.30 -16.57
C SER A 59 2.61 7.65 -17.12
N GLN A 60 3.03 8.78 -16.56
CA GLN A 60 2.66 10.11 -17.10
C GLN A 60 3.38 10.48 -18.41
N LYS A 61 4.48 9.80 -18.77
CA LYS A 61 5.16 10.02 -20.06
C LYS A 61 4.59 9.20 -21.23
N ARG A 62 3.66 8.26 -20.99
CA ARG A 62 3.10 7.39 -22.04
C ARG A 62 1.82 7.94 -22.71
N LYS A 63 1.26 9.06 -22.25
CA LYS A 63 0.08 9.73 -22.85
C LYS A 63 0.40 11.09 -23.51
N ARG A 64 1.66 11.34 -23.88
CA ARG A 64 2.07 12.48 -24.71
C ARG A 64 2.79 11.98 -25.99
N ARG A 65 2.16 11.05 -26.69
CA ARG A 65 2.42 10.78 -28.09
C ARG A 65 1.14 11.03 -28.86
#